data_AF-A0A2E0VM79-F1
#
_entry.id   AF-A0A2E0VM79-F1
#
_cell.length_a   1.000
_cell.length_b   1.000
_cell.length_c   1.000
_cell.angle_alpha   90.00
_cell.angle_beta   90.00
_cell.angle_gamma   90.00
#
_symmetry.space_group_name_H-M   'P 1'
#
loop_
_entity.id
_entity.type
_entity.pdbx_description
1 polymer ?
#
loop_
_entity_poly.entity_id
_entity_poly.type
_entity_poly.pdbx_seq_one_letter_code
_entity_poly.pdbx_strand_id
1 'polypeptide(L)'
;MRSITFFALLALLAGCQGSLIRPADSANTPALSFEPESDVSAWLNQRQQLCALAPEEQRLRLEALANREGTQLEGDRLERVLLASCRPDLTPGILREALSALQPGSDWTSAQHALVALLWDTARSYQVLETRNTELKNELEKTIDGIRKIEADMEDLNINGSGP
;
A
#
# COMPACT_ATOMS: atom_id res chain seq x y z
N MET A 1 13.09 -67.70 11.30
CA MET A 1 14.09 -67.05 12.16
C MET A 1 14.25 -65.62 11.64
N ARG A 2 13.64 -64.58 12.24
CA ARG A 2 14.09 -63.86 13.46
C ARG A 2 15.60 -63.52 13.38
N SER A 3 16.10 -62.32 13.63
CA SER A 3 15.55 -61.00 13.93
C SER A 3 16.77 -60.12 14.24
N ILE A 4 16.78 -58.88 13.74
CA ILE A 4 16.91 -57.64 14.52
C ILE A 4 18.13 -57.51 15.46
N THR A 5 18.98 -56.51 15.21
CA THR A 5 19.56 -55.65 16.26
C THR A 5 20.13 -54.36 15.66
N PHE A 6 19.29 -53.34 15.50
CA PHE A 6 19.68 -51.93 15.63
C PHE A 6 18.71 -51.34 16.65
N PHE A 7 18.95 -51.70 17.92
CA PHE A 7 18.10 -51.40 19.06
C PHE A 7 19.02 -50.95 20.19
N ALA A 8 19.47 -49.71 20.16
CA ALA A 8 20.13 -49.08 21.30
C ALA A 8 20.27 -47.58 21.09
N LEU A 9 19.16 -46.84 21.00
CA LEU A 9 19.14 -45.43 21.43
C LEU A 9 17.68 -44.98 21.66
N LEU A 10 17.00 -45.70 22.55
CA LEU A 10 15.60 -45.49 22.92
C LEU A 10 15.47 -45.79 24.41
N ALA A 11 16.02 -44.92 25.26
CA ALA A 11 15.89 -45.08 26.72
C ALA A 11 16.19 -43.81 27.54
N LEU A 12 15.76 -42.64 27.08
CA LEU A 12 15.54 -41.48 27.96
C LEU A 12 14.18 -40.89 27.54
N LEU A 13 13.08 -41.53 27.95
CA LEU A 13 12.34 -41.24 29.18
C LEU A 13 11.87 -39.76 29.20
N ALA A 14 10.63 -39.46 28.85
CA ALA A 14 9.35 -39.81 29.52
C ALA A 14 8.85 -38.66 30.42
N GLY A 15 7.60 -38.25 30.16
CA GLY A 15 6.82 -37.25 30.91
C GLY A 15 6.50 -36.05 30.02
N CYS A 16 5.30 -35.82 29.51
CA CYS A 16 3.96 -36.12 30.04
C CYS A 16 3.04 -36.70 28.95
N GLN A 17 2.52 -37.90 29.20
CA GLN A 17 1.21 -38.29 28.70
C GLN A 17 0.22 -38.10 29.84
N GLY A 18 -0.77 -37.24 29.61
CA GLY A 18 -1.98 -37.10 30.42
C GLY A 18 -3.16 -37.04 29.47
N SER A 19 -3.63 -38.22 29.05
CA SER A 19 -4.81 -38.45 28.22
C SER A 19 -6.07 -37.83 28.82
N LEU A 20 -7.06 -37.52 27.96
CA LEU A 20 -8.28 -38.36 27.88
C LEU A 20 -9.27 -37.87 26.80
N ILE A 21 -9.67 -38.84 25.97
CA ILE A 21 -10.99 -39.00 25.33
C ILE A 21 -11.25 -38.25 24.01
N ARG A 22 -11.12 -39.04 22.94
CA ARG A 22 -11.80 -38.86 21.65
C ARG A 22 -13.23 -39.40 21.76
N PRO A 23 -14.21 -38.66 21.21
CA PRO A 23 -15.14 -39.27 20.29
C PRO A 23 -15.02 -38.59 18.92
N ALA A 24 -15.24 -39.38 17.88
CA ALA A 24 -15.31 -38.90 16.52
C ALA A 24 -16.48 -37.92 16.37
N ASP A 25 -16.23 -36.73 15.82
CA ASP A 25 -17.24 -36.00 15.06
C ASP A 25 -16.61 -34.92 14.18
N SER A 26 -17.04 -34.92 12.92
CA SER A 26 -16.92 -33.91 11.87
C SER A 26 -15.56 -33.23 11.65
N ALA A 27 -15.05 -33.39 10.43
CA ALA A 27 -14.07 -32.50 9.83
C ALA A 27 -14.56 -31.04 9.88
N ASN A 28 -14.17 -30.29 10.90
CA ASN A 28 -14.13 -28.83 10.87
C ASN A 28 -12.73 -28.41 10.46
N THR A 29 -12.43 -28.58 9.17
CA THR A 29 -11.67 -27.53 8.49
C THR A 29 -12.45 -26.24 8.77
N PRO A 30 -11.86 -25.14 9.26
CA PRO A 30 -12.56 -23.87 9.25
C PRO A 30 -12.87 -23.59 7.78
N ALA A 31 -14.10 -23.89 7.38
CA ALA A 31 -14.64 -23.40 6.14
C ALA A 31 -14.55 -21.90 6.28
N LEU A 32 -13.67 -21.28 5.50
CA LEU A 32 -13.85 -19.90 5.11
C LEU A 32 -15.21 -19.87 4.43
N SER A 33 -16.24 -19.64 5.23
CA SER A 33 -17.57 -19.34 4.76
C SER A 33 -17.40 -18.04 3.99
N PHE A 34 -17.26 -18.15 2.67
CA PHE A 34 -17.50 -17.04 1.79
C PHE A 34 -18.96 -16.67 1.99
N GLU A 35 -19.17 -15.63 2.80
CA GLU A 35 -20.43 -14.91 2.84
C GLU A 35 -20.85 -14.53 1.41
N PRO A 36 -22.16 -14.37 1.15
CA PRO A 36 -22.66 -13.91 -0.13
C PRO A 36 -21.86 -12.67 -0.56
N GLU A 37 -21.47 -12.66 -1.85
CA GLU A 37 -20.71 -11.63 -2.55
C GLU A 37 -20.80 -10.26 -1.86
N SER A 38 -19.86 -9.98 -0.95
CA SER A 38 -19.98 -8.80 -0.07
C SER A 38 -19.93 -7.53 -0.91
N ASP A 39 -20.67 -6.48 -0.56
CA ASP A 39 -20.69 -5.23 -1.32
C ASP A 39 -19.28 -4.61 -1.49
N VAL A 40 -18.34 -4.95 -0.60
CA VAL A 40 -16.92 -4.59 -0.74
C VAL A 40 -16.19 -5.39 -1.84
N SER A 41 -16.56 -6.65 -2.07
CA SER A 41 -16.02 -7.47 -3.17
C SER A 41 -16.34 -6.82 -4.52
N ALA A 42 -17.52 -6.23 -4.68
CA ALA A 42 -17.87 -5.48 -5.89
C ALA A 42 -16.92 -4.29 -6.11
N TRP A 43 -16.60 -3.52 -5.05
CA TRP A 43 -15.65 -2.41 -5.14
C TRP A 43 -14.22 -2.87 -5.45
N LEU A 44 -13.80 -3.98 -4.83
CA LEU A 44 -12.48 -4.55 -5.09
C LEU A 44 -12.35 -5.08 -6.53
N ASN A 45 -13.39 -5.73 -7.05
CA ASN A 45 -13.45 -6.19 -8.42
C ASN A 45 -13.45 -5.00 -9.41
N GLN A 46 -14.23 -3.95 -9.12
CA GLN A 46 -14.23 -2.72 -9.92
C GLN A 46 -12.83 -2.09 -9.92
N ARG A 47 -12.19 -1.96 -8.75
CA ARG A 47 -10.81 -1.47 -8.65
C ARG A 47 -9.86 -2.30 -9.49
N GLN A 48 -9.95 -3.63 -9.41
CA GLN A 48 -9.08 -4.51 -10.20
C GLN A 48 -9.25 -4.27 -11.71
N GLN A 49 -10.48 -4.13 -12.19
CA GLN A 49 -10.76 -3.81 -13.60
C GLN A 49 -10.18 -2.46 -14.00
N LEU A 50 -10.38 -1.43 -13.18
CA LEU A 50 -9.82 -0.09 -13.40
C LEU A 50 -8.29 -0.11 -13.43
N CYS A 51 -7.65 -0.86 -12.53
CA CYS A 51 -6.20 -0.96 -12.48
C CYS A 51 -5.60 -1.80 -13.62
N ALA A 52 -6.40 -2.61 -14.30
CA ALA A 52 -6.00 -3.39 -15.45
C ALA A 52 -6.02 -2.59 -16.77
N LEU A 53 -6.64 -1.41 -16.78
CA LEU A 53 -6.64 -0.51 -17.94
C LEU A 53 -5.22 -0.06 -18.27
N ALA A 54 -4.97 0.32 -19.53
CA ALA A 54 -3.68 0.88 -19.91
C ALA A 54 -3.43 2.21 -19.15
N PRO A 55 -2.18 2.54 -18.77
CA PRO A 55 -1.89 3.75 -17.98
C PRO A 55 -2.45 5.04 -18.58
N GLU A 56 -2.42 5.17 -19.91
CA GLU A 56 -2.97 6.33 -20.60
C GLU A 56 -4.50 6.41 -20.51
N GLU A 57 -5.18 5.26 -20.56
CA GLU A 57 -6.62 5.19 -20.38
C GLU A 57 -7.02 5.52 -18.94
N GLN A 58 -6.26 5.05 -17.95
CA GLN A 58 -6.44 5.42 -16.55
C GLN A 58 -6.31 6.94 -16.36
N ARG A 59 -5.29 7.56 -16.98
CA ARG A 59 -5.08 9.01 -16.94
C ARG A 59 -6.26 9.78 -17.55
N LEU A 60 -6.66 9.43 -18.77
CA LEU A 60 -7.77 10.07 -19.45
C LEU A 60 -9.09 9.95 -18.68
N ARG A 61 -9.32 8.80 -18.04
CA ARG A 61 -10.52 8.56 -17.23
C ARG A 61 -10.49 9.35 -15.92
N LEU A 62 -9.33 9.46 -15.26
CA LEU A 62 -9.16 10.35 -14.10
C LEU A 62 -9.45 11.81 -14.46
N GLU A 63 -8.94 12.29 -15.59
CA GLU A 63 -9.18 13.64 -16.09
C GLU A 63 -10.65 13.86 -16.43
N ALA A 64 -11.28 12.90 -17.09
CA ALA A 64 -12.71 12.96 -17.41
C ALA A 64 -13.59 12.99 -16.14
N LEU A 65 -13.22 12.25 -15.09
CA LEU A 65 -13.90 12.29 -13.81
C LEU A 65 -13.67 13.63 -13.10
N ALA A 66 -12.44 14.15 -13.07
CA ALA A 66 -12.12 15.43 -12.46
C ALA A 66 -12.88 16.61 -13.11
N ASN A 67 -13.04 16.60 -14.42
CA ASN A 67 -13.72 17.68 -15.15
C ASN A 67 -15.25 17.73 -14.97
N ARG A 68 -15.84 16.80 -14.22
CA ARG A 68 -17.30 16.73 -13.96
C ARG A 68 -17.71 17.41 -12.64
N GLU A 69 -16.86 18.27 -12.08
CA GLU A 69 -17.15 18.98 -10.83
C GLU A 69 -18.50 19.73 -10.88
N GLY A 70 -19.36 19.46 -9.89
CA GLY A 70 -20.68 20.10 -9.74
C GLY A 70 -21.89 19.18 -9.99
N THR A 71 -21.73 18.04 -10.68
CA THR A 71 -22.84 17.09 -10.96
C THR A 71 -22.49 15.62 -10.68
N GLN A 72 -21.32 15.36 -10.09
CA GLN A 72 -20.87 13.99 -9.79
C GLN A 72 -21.81 13.24 -8.85
N LEU A 73 -22.26 12.09 -9.33
CA LEU A 73 -22.94 11.08 -8.52
C LEU A 73 -21.94 10.42 -7.56
N GLU A 74 -22.44 9.83 -6.47
CA GLU A 74 -21.60 9.10 -5.52
C GLU A 74 -20.75 8.01 -6.20
N GLY A 75 -21.33 7.31 -7.18
CA GLY A 75 -20.62 6.32 -7.98
C GLY A 75 -19.40 6.89 -8.74
N ASP A 76 -19.48 8.11 -9.26
CA ASP A 76 -18.35 8.76 -9.95
C ASP A 76 -17.23 9.10 -8.95
N ARG A 77 -17.59 9.51 -7.73
CA ARG A 77 -16.60 9.82 -6.67
C ARG A 77 -15.91 8.55 -6.19
N LEU A 78 -16.67 7.48 -5.98
CA LEU A 78 -16.11 6.18 -5.64
C LEU A 78 -15.19 5.67 -6.76
N GLU A 79 -15.63 5.73 -8.02
CA GLU A 79 -14.82 5.33 -9.17
C GLU A 79 -13.51 6.12 -9.22
N ARG A 80 -13.54 7.44 -9.00
CA ARG A 80 -12.34 8.28 -8.93
C ARG A 80 -11.38 7.83 -7.84
N VAL A 81 -11.88 7.49 -6.65
CA VAL A 81 -11.07 6.95 -5.54
C VAL A 81 -10.44 5.61 -5.94
N LEU A 82 -11.23 4.68 -6.47
CA LEU A 82 -10.74 3.35 -6.85
C LEU A 82 -9.68 3.46 -7.95
N LEU A 83 -9.90 4.28 -8.97
CA LEU A 83 -8.96 4.50 -10.06
C LEU A 83 -7.68 5.20 -9.58
N ALA A 84 -7.80 6.24 -8.76
CA ALA A 84 -6.63 6.94 -8.20
C ALA A 84 -5.80 6.03 -7.28
N SER A 85 -6.42 5.01 -6.66
CA SER A 85 -5.73 4.04 -5.81
C SER A 85 -4.94 2.97 -6.58
N CYS A 86 -4.99 2.93 -7.91
CA CYS A 86 -4.25 1.94 -8.71
C CYS A 86 -2.74 2.19 -8.72
N ARG A 87 -2.32 3.47 -8.68
CA ARG A 87 -0.91 3.91 -8.69
C ARG A 87 -0.70 5.10 -7.73
N PRO A 88 -0.92 4.89 -6.42
CA PRO A 88 -0.87 5.97 -5.44
C PRO A 88 0.51 6.64 -5.32
N ASP A 89 1.57 5.97 -5.81
CA ASP A 89 2.92 6.51 -5.98
C ASP A 89 3.00 7.62 -7.03
N LEU A 90 2.22 7.52 -8.11
CA LEU A 90 2.20 8.48 -9.22
C LEU A 90 1.09 9.53 -9.06
N THR A 91 0.07 9.23 -8.28
CA THR A 91 -1.12 10.08 -8.09
C THR A 91 -1.44 10.41 -6.63
N PRO A 92 -0.45 10.67 -5.74
CA PRO A 92 -0.70 10.79 -4.30
C PRO A 92 -1.64 11.94 -3.94
N GLY A 93 -1.53 13.08 -4.65
CA GLY A 93 -2.43 14.23 -4.49
C GLY A 93 -3.87 13.91 -4.92
N ILE A 94 -4.02 13.25 -6.07
CA ILE A 94 -5.34 12.93 -6.65
C ILE A 94 -6.11 11.94 -5.77
N LEU A 95 -5.44 10.92 -5.24
CA LEU A 95 -6.09 9.95 -4.35
C LEU A 95 -6.63 10.63 -3.08
N ARG A 96 -5.83 11.50 -2.46
CA ARG A 96 -6.22 12.26 -1.27
C ARG A 96 -7.38 13.21 -1.54
N GLU A 97 -7.34 13.93 -2.66
CA GLU A 97 -8.43 14.80 -3.09
C GLU A 97 -9.72 13.99 -3.30
N ALA A 98 -9.64 12.89 -4.05
CA ALA A 98 -10.78 12.01 -4.33
C ALA A 98 -11.38 11.44 -3.03
N LEU A 99 -10.54 11.00 -2.09
CA LEU A 99 -10.98 10.50 -0.78
C LEU A 99 -11.63 11.59 0.07
N SER A 100 -11.16 12.84 -0.03
CA SER A 100 -11.76 13.98 0.69
C SER A 100 -13.14 14.38 0.13
N ALA A 101 -13.36 14.16 -1.17
CA ALA A 101 -14.64 14.40 -1.83
C ALA A 101 -15.64 13.25 -1.64
N LEU A 102 -15.14 12.05 -1.32
CA LEU A 102 -15.96 10.88 -1.03
C LEU A 102 -16.55 10.99 0.37
N GLN A 103 -17.87 11.20 0.44
CA GLN A 103 -18.60 11.20 1.70
C GLN A 103 -19.10 9.78 1.99
N PRO A 104 -18.80 9.19 3.15
CA PRO A 104 -19.34 7.89 3.53
C PRO A 104 -20.86 7.95 3.57
N GLY A 105 -21.52 7.09 2.80
CA GLY A 105 -22.97 6.89 2.85
C GLY A 105 -23.39 6.18 4.13
N SER A 106 -24.59 6.49 4.64
CA SER A 106 -25.14 5.81 5.83
C SER A 106 -25.49 4.34 5.58
N ASP A 107 -25.55 3.92 4.31
CA ASP A 107 -25.87 2.60 3.80
C ASP A 107 -24.65 1.72 3.55
N TRP A 108 -23.44 2.26 3.69
CA TRP A 108 -22.22 1.49 3.49
C TRP A 108 -22.04 0.42 4.57
N THR A 109 -21.61 -0.76 4.14
CA THR A 109 -21.25 -1.86 5.03
C THR A 109 -20.01 -1.52 5.87
N SER A 110 -19.80 -2.21 6.98
CA SER A 110 -18.58 -2.06 7.80
C SER A 110 -17.30 -2.37 7.00
N ALA A 111 -17.38 -3.31 6.06
CA ALA A 111 -16.25 -3.69 5.21
C ALA A 111 -15.89 -2.59 4.19
N GLN A 112 -16.89 -1.90 3.62
CA GLN A 112 -16.67 -0.75 2.74
C GLN A 112 -16.02 0.42 3.50
N HIS A 113 -16.49 0.70 4.72
CA HIS A 113 -15.85 1.68 5.59
C HIS A 113 -14.39 1.32 5.90
N ALA A 114 -14.12 0.05 6.21
CA ALA A 114 -12.76 -0.43 6.47
C ALA A 114 -11.85 -0.30 5.24
N LEU A 115 -12.36 -0.58 4.04
CA LEU A 115 -11.61 -0.40 2.80
C LEU A 115 -11.25 1.07 2.57
N VAL A 116 -12.20 1.99 2.74
CA VAL A 116 -11.94 3.43 2.57
C VAL A 116 -10.97 3.95 3.63
N ALA A 117 -11.05 3.45 4.87
CA ALA A 117 -10.08 3.77 5.91
C ALA A 117 -8.66 3.29 5.53
N LEU A 118 -8.53 2.08 4.99
CA LEU A 118 -7.25 1.56 4.50
C LEU A 118 -6.67 2.43 3.36
N LEU A 119 -7.51 2.90 2.45
CA LEU A 119 -7.10 3.81 1.37
C LEU A 119 -6.65 5.17 1.92
N TRP A 120 -7.31 5.69 2.95
CA TRP A 120 -6.88 6.89 3.68
C TRP A 120 -5.50 6.73 4.33
N ASP A 121 -5.27 5.61 5.02
CA ASP A 121 -3.97 5.33 5.64
C ASP A 121 -2.87 5.19 4.59
N THR A 122 -3.18 4.59 3.44
CA THR A 122 -2.28 4.51 2.30
C THR A 122 -1.93 5.91 1.79
N ALA A 123 -2.93 6.76 1.55
CA ALA A 123 -2.71 8.14 1.08
C ALA A 123 -1.87 8.97 2.08
N ARG A 124 -2.11 8.81 3.39
CA ARG A 124 -1.30 9.43 4.44
C ARG A 124 0.16 8.95 4.40
N SER A 125 0.39 7.66 4.21
CA SER A 125 1.75 7.11 4.09
C SER A 125 2.51 7.74 2.91
N TYR A 126 1.86 7.87 1.76
CA TYR A 126 2.47 8.53 0.59
C TYR A 126 2.75 10.02 0.81
N GLN A 127 1.91 10.73 1.56
CA GLN A 127 2.17 12.13 1.91
C GLN A 127 3.46 12.28 2.75
N VAL A 128 3.70 11.36 3.68
CA VAL A 128 4.95 11.34 4.45
C VAL A 128 6.14 11.11 3.51
N LEU A 129 6.02 10.17 2.57
CA LEU A 129 7.07 9.90 1.58
C LEU A 129 7.35 11.10 0.68
N GLU A 130 6.31 11.79 0.19
CA GLU A 130 6.43 13.00 -0.64
C GLU A 130 7.16 14.12 0.12
N THR A 131 6.83 14.30 1.41
CA THR A 131 7.49 15.29 2.27
C THR A 131 8.98 14.99 2.42
N ARG A 132 9.33 13.73 2.72
CA ARG A 132 10.73 13.31 2.87
C ARG A 132 11.51 13.42 1.56
N ASN A 133 10.89 13.07 0.43
CA ASN A 133 11.52 13.21 -0.87
C ASN A 133 11.87 14.68 -1.17
N THR A 134 10.94 15.59 -0.86
CA THR A 134 11.13 17.04 -1.01
C THR A 134 12.24 17.57 -0.12
N GLU A 135 12.27 17.16 1.16
CA GLU A 135 13.35 17.52 2.09
C GLU A 135 14.72 17.08 1.57
N LEU A 136 14.85 15.82 1.14
CA LEU A 136 16.09 15.27 0.60
C LEU A 136 16.55 15.99 -0.68
N LYS A 137 15.61 16.34 -1.57
CA LYS A 137 15.92 17.11 -2.77
C LYS A 137 16.51 18.48 -2.40
N ASN A 138 15.91 19.18 -1.45
CA ASN A 138 16.39 20.48 -0.98
C ASN A 138 17.77 20.38 -0.30
N GLU A 139 18.02 19.31 0.46
CA GLU A 139 19.33 19.04 1.04
C GLU A 139 20.40 18.77 -0.01
N LEU A 140 20.05 18.03 -1.06
CA LEU A 140 20.95 17.77 -2.19
C LEU A 140 21.29 19.06 -2.94
N GLU A 141 20.30 19.91 -3.23
CA GLU A 141 20.51 21.22 -3.87
C GLU A 141 21.44 22.10 -3.05
N LYS A 142 21.23 22.19 -1.73
CA LYS A 142 22.12 22.92 -0.82
C LYS A 142 23.55 22.37 -0.83
N THR A 143 23.70 21.05 -0.92
CA THR A 143 25.01 20.40 -0.96
C THR A 143 25.74 20.74 -2.27
N ILE A 144 25.03 20.69 -3.41
CA ILE A 144 25.58 21.06 -4.72
C ILE A 144 26.02 22.53 -4.72
N ASP A 145 25.20 23.43 -4.19
CA ASP A 145 25.55 24.86 -4.13
C ASP A 145 26.72 25.12 -3.18
N GLY A 146 26.82 24.36 -2.09
CA GLY A 146 27.98 24.36 -1.20
C GLY A 146 29.27 23.94 -1.92
N ILE A 147 29.22 22.88 -2.73
CA ILE A 147 30.37 22.43 -3.54
C ILE A 147 30.77 23.49 -4.56
N ARG A 148 29.82 24.06 -5.31
CA ARG A 148 30.10 25.14 -6.28
C ARG A 148 30.77 26.35 -5.64
N LYS A 149 30.35 26.70 -4.43
CA LYS A 149 30.97 27.79 -3.68
C LYS A 149 32.43 27.47 -3.31
N ILE A 150 32.69 26.24 -2.86
CA ILE A 150 34.07 25.79 -2.58
C ILE A 150 34.92 25.83 -3.85
N GLU A 151 34.39 25.39 -5.00
CA GLU A 151 35.08 25.44 -6.29
C GLU A 151 35.43 26.88 -6.69
N ALA A 152 34.50 27.82 -6.53
CA ALA A 152 34.74 29.24 -6.80
C ALA A 152 35.79 29.84 -5.86
N ASP A 153 35.68 29.56 -4.55
CA ASP A 153 36.66 30.02 -3.56
C ASP A 153 38.07 29.46 -3.87
N MET A 154 38.17 28.22 -4.34
CA MET A 154 39.44 27.60 -4.77
C MET A 154 40.01 28.22 -6.04
N GLU A 155 39.18 28.55 -7.04
CA GLU A 155 39.60 29.22 -8.26
C GLU A 155 40.16 30.62 -7.97
N ASP A 156 39.48 31.39 -7.11
CA ASP A 156 39.92 32.72 -6.68
C ASP A 156 41.27 32.66 -5.92
N LEU A 157 41.45 31.66 -5.05
CA LEU A 157 42.72 31.45 -4.35
C LEU A 157 43.85 31.04 -5.31
N ASN A 158 43.57 30.26 -6.35
CA ASN A 158 44.57 29.84 -7.33
C ASN A 158 45.02 31.00 -8.24
N ILE A 159 44.07 31.86 -8.66
CA ILE A 159 44.37 33.06 -9.46
C ILE A 159 45.20 34.06 -8.66
N ASN A 160 44.87 34.28 -7.38
CA ASN A 160 45.59 35.23 -6.52
C ASN A 160 46.89 34.67 -5.92
N GLY A 161 47.02 33.34 -5.82
CA GLY A 161 48.22 32.64 -5.35
C GLY A 161 49.30 32.43 -6.40
N SER A 162 49.03 32.73 -7.67
CA SER A 162 49.97 32.61 -8.80
C SER A 162 50.73 33.92 -9.11
N GLY A 163 50.82 34.85 -8.16
CA GLY A 163 51.74 36.00 -8.21
C GLY A 163 53.20 35.55 -8.04
N PRO A 164 54.16 36.24 -8.69
CA PRO A 164 55.38 35.70 -9.30
C PRO A 164 56.33 34.90 -8.42
#